data_AF-A0A074X2W5-F1
#
_entry.id   AF-A0A074X2W5-F1
#
_cell.length_a   1.000
_cell.length_b   1.000
_cell.length_c   1.000
_cell.angle_alpha   90.00
_cell.angle_beta   90.00
_cell.angle_gamma   90.00
#
_symmetry.space_group_name_H-M   'P 1'
#
loop_
_entity.id
_entity.type
_entity.pdbx_description
1 polymer ?
#
loop_
_entity_poly.entity_id
_entity_poly.type
_entity_poly.pdbx_seq_one_letter_code
_entity_poly.pdbx_strand_id
1 'polypeptide(L)'
;MVQARLLFAIAIHARGEPSEGQEMLDNAIDMAISLGMNTKDYATLNGNSSPCLEESFRRTWYELFVVEGIMSAIHRKPTMKTRSVVHEVLLPCEESTYTDGVCYSARSTLAQFTDRHFAEEEVSFPSFCYRIEAVQILSRVLSIANTEAHPDEVQAIDNSLAAWSHYVPPEKRDIISNSGEIDELLFQAHMLIHWATILLHMPRSELLSIHPATADIFCAKGDKQMPSTDTKHAHASKATDASKELSNLAALRCPVQKHTPFFICTLVIASVVQLAACTLHNCRCMYQHRDRITLVVGLLKSLGSNWACAGSVLVKIKRIAAKVLRSEHCTMTVASTQCDSCTDSGIGTSIGTEDVPWMEFFDDPTIMSFEQFASGTLLFGEGT
;
A
#
# COMPACT_ATOMS: atom_id res chain seq x y z
N MET A 1 -4.27 26.51 5.12
CA MET A 1 -4.82 25.57 6.12
C MET A 1 -4.85 24.13 5.59
N VAL A 2 -5.52 23.84 4.46
CA VAL A 2 -5.56 22.51 3.81
C VAL A 2 -4.22 21.75 3.83
N GLN A 3 -3.16 22.33 3.26
CA GLN A 3 -1.81 21.72 3.23
C GLN A 3 -1.27 21.32 4.61
N ALA A 4 -1.53 22.14 5.65
CA ALA A 4 -1.08 21.85 7.01
C ALA A 4 -1.88 20.69 7.63
N ARG A 5 -3.20 20.62 7.40
CA ARG A 5 -4.03 19.47 7.82
C ARG A 5 -3.59 18.18 7.15
N LEU A 6 -3.32 18.22 5.84
CA LEU A 6 -2.80 17.09 5.06
C LEU A 6 -1.47 16.56 5.61
N LEU A 7 -0.48 17.44 5.82
CA LEU A 7 0.81 17.05 6.41
C LEU A 7 0.64 16.51 7.84
N PHE A 8 -0.26 17.10 8.63
CA PHE A 8 -0.54 16.65 9.99
C PHE A 8 -1.22 15.27 10.02
N ALA A 9 -2.18 15.00 9.12
CA ALA A 9 -2.80 13.68 8.96
C ALA A 9 -1.77 12.58 8.66
N ILE A 10 -0.80 12.85 7.79
CA ILE A 10 0.32 11.93 7.50
C ILE A 10 1.20 11.72 8.75
N ALA A 11 1.47 12.78 9.52
CA ALA A 11 2.28 12.70 10.74
C ALA A 11 1.58 11.93 11.88
N ILE A 12 0.27 12.12 12.07
CA ILE A 12 -0.58 11.36 13.01
C ILE A 12 -0.62 9.87 12.60
N HIS A 13 -0.77 9.59 11.30
CA HIS A 13 -0.66 8.23 10.78
C HIS A 13 0.73 7.61 11.06
N ALA A 14 1.81 8.36 10.90
CA ALA A 14 3.18 7.91 11.12
C ALA A 14 3.58 7.74 12.60
N ARG A 15 2.96 8.50 13.50
CA ARG A 15 2.92 8.21 14.95
C ARG A 15 2.24 6.86 15.16
N GLY A 16 1.06 6.69 14.58
CA GLY A 16 0.29 5.46 14.63
C GLY A 16 -1.06 5.61 15.34
N GLU A 17 -1.73 6.75 15.15
CA GLU A 17 -3.09 6.99 15.61
C GLU A 17 -4.09 7.00 14.43
N PRO A 18 -4.35 5.88 13.69
CA PRO A 18 -5.07 6.13 12.07
C PRO A 18 -6.48 6.78 12.04
N SER A 19 -7.21 6.81 13.16
CA SER A 19 -8.54 7.42 13.28
C SER A 19 -8.46 8.93 13.33
N GLU A 20 -7.58 9.50 14.18
CA GLU A 20 -7.32 10.94 14.21
C GLU A 20 -6.63 11.39 12.90
N GLY A 21 -5.74 10.56 12.34
CA GLY A 21 -5.11 10.82 11.05
C GLY A 21 -6.12 10.87 9.90
N GLN A 22 -7.06 9.93 9.87
CA GLN A 22 -8.16 9.90 8.90
C GLN A 22 -9.14 11.07 9.11
N GLU A 23 -9.51 11.40 10.36
CA GLU A 23 -10.40 12.52 10.64
C GLU A 23 -9.76 13.85 10.20
N MET A 24 -8.46 14.02 10.44
CA MET A 24 -7.68 15.19 10.00
C MET A 24 -7.59 15.28 8.47
N LEU A 25 -7.51 14.14 7.78
CA LEU A 25 -7.54 14.06 6.32
C LEU A 25 -8.94 14.40 5.77
N ASP A 26 -10.00 13.83 6.33
CA ASP A 26 -11.38 14.09 5.91
C ASP A 26 -11.70 15.59 6.07
N ASN A 27 -11.28 16.18 7.20
CA ASN A 27 -11.29 17.62 7.47
C ASN A 27 -10.41 18.47 6.52
N ALA A 28 -9.39 17.90 5.89
CA ALA A 28 -8.59 18.58 4.87
C ALA A 28 -9.28 18.55 3.49
N ILE A 29 -9.88 17.40 3.15
CA ILE A 29 -10.61 17.19 1.89
C ILE A 29 -11.88 18.04 1.85
N ASP A 30 -12.70 18.04 2.91
CA ASP A 30 -13.92 18.86 2.96
C ASP A 30 -13.61 20.36 2.86
N MET A 31 -12.52 20.80 3.49
CA MET A 31 -12.03 22.17 3.34
C MET A 31 -11.60 22.46 1.90
N ALA A 32 -10.84 21.57 1.26
CA ALA A 32 -10.40 21.74 -0.13
C ALA A 32 -11.59 21.79 -1.13
N ILE A 33 -12.59 20.93 -0.95
CA ILE A 33 -13.83 20.93 -1.76
C ILE A 33 -14.63 22.22 -1.51
N SER A 34 -14.76 22.67 -0.25
CA SER A 34 -15.48 23.91 0.10
C SER A 34 -14.84 25.18 -0.48
N LEU A 35 -13.52 25.15 -0.69
CA LEU A 35 -12.76 26.20 -1.37
C LEU A 35 -12.84 26.10 -2.91
N GLY A 36 -13.33 24.98 -3.45
CA GLY A 36 -13.34 24.70 -4.89
C GLY A 36 -11.99 24.24 -5.46
N MET A 37 -11.07 23.71 -4.64
CA MET A 37 -9.74 23.26 -5.08
C MET A 37 -9.76 22.13 -6.12
N ASN A 38 -10.90 21.44 -6.25
CA ASN A 38 -11.18 20.44 -7.28
C ASN A 38 -11.53 21.04 -8.66
N THR A 39 -11.85 22.34 -8.73
CA THR A 39 -12.22 23.02 -9.98
C THR A 39 -10.99 23.41 -10.79
N LYS A 40 -11.16 23.52 -12.11
CA LYS A 40 -10.11 23.89 -13.05
C LYS A 40 -9.46 25.26 -12.73
N ASP A 41 -10.30 26.25 -12.44
CA ASP A 41 -9.89 27.65 -12.39
C ASP A 41 -9.35 28.09 -11.02
N TYR A 42 -9.60 27.33 -9.95
CA TYR A 42 -9.20 27.68 -8.59
C TYR A 42 -7.71 28.06 -8.48
N ALA A 43 -6.84 27.29 -9.13
CA ALA A 43 -5.40 27.48 -9.07
C ALA A 43 -5.01 28.87 -9.59
N THR A 44 -5.49 29.24 -10.78
CA THR A 44 -5.20 30.53 -11.44
C THR A 44 -5.91 31.71 -10.74
N LEU A 45 -7.15 31.53 -10.27
CA LEU A 45 -7.89 32.56 -9.53
C LEU A 45 -7.23 32.93 -8.19
N ASN A 46 -6.58 31.98 -7.50
CA ASN A 46 -5.93 32.20 -6.21
C ASN A 46 -4.40 32.33 -6.29
N GLY A 47 -3.81 32.07 -7.46
CA GLY A 47 -2.36 31.99 -7.67
C GLY A 47 -1.62 33.33 -7.70
N ASN A 48 -2.34 34.46 -7.69
CA ASN A 48 -1.77 35.82 -7.78
C ASN A 48 -0.77 35.98 -8.94
N SER A 49 -1.07 35.36 -10.10
CA SER A 49 -0.19 35.30 -11.28
C SER A 49 1.19 34.68 -11.06
N SER A 50 1.38 33.88 -10.00
CA SER A 50 2.60 33.12 -9.73
C SER A 50 2.41 31.65 -10.14
N PRO A 51 3.02 31.18 -11.26
CA PRO A 51 2.79 29.82 -11.76
C PRO A 51 3.17 28.72 -10.76
N CYS A 52 4.12 28.99 -9.87
CA CYS A 52 4.53 28.08 -8.80
C CYS A 52 3.50 28.01 -7.66
N LEU A 53 2.79 29.10 -7.37
CA LEU A 53 1.71 29.09 -6.37
C LEU A 53 0.47 28.36 -6.93
N GLU A 54 0.13 28.60 -8.20
CA GLU A 54 -0.90 27.80 -8.89
C GLU A 54 -0.55 26.30 -8.87
N GLU A 55 0.72 25.97 -9.14
CA GLU A 55 1.21 24.59 -9.13
C GLU A 55 1.11 23.97 -7.73
N SER A 56 1.42 24.74 -6.69
CA SER A 56 1.24 24.32 -5.30
C SER A 56 -0.23 23.96 -5.00
N PHE A 57 -1.21 24.72 -5.53
CA PHE A 57 -2.63 24.38 -5.38
C PHE A 57 -3.02 23.12 -6.15
N ARG A 58 -2.58 22.95 -7.41
CA ARG A 58 -2.83 21.73 -8.21
C ARG A 58 -2.27 20.48 -7.51
N ARG A 59 -1.03 20.57 -7.04
CA ARG A 59 -0.35 19.52 -6.25
C ARG A 59 -1.06 19.23 -4.93
N THR A 60 -1.60 20.25 -4.25
CA THR A 60 -2.36 20.06 -3.01
C THR A 60 -3.63 19.23 -3.23
N TRP A 61 -4.39 19.47 -4.31
CA TRP A 61 -5.56 18.65 -4.64
C TRP A 61 -5.17 17.19 -4.92
N TYR A 62 -4.15 16.98 -5.75
CA TYR A 62 -3.75 15.62 -6.11
C TYR A 62 -3.04 14.86 -4.97
N GLU A 63 -2.40 15.55 -4.03
CA GLU A 63 -1.86 14.91 -2.83
C GLU A 63 -2.98 14.51 -1.84
N LEU A 64 -4.06 15.29 -1.72
CA LEU A 64 -5.26 14.86 -0.99
C LEU A 64 -5.86 13.60 -1.62
N PHE A 65 -6.01 13.57 -2.95
CA PHE A 65 -6.50 12.41 -3.70
C PHE A 65 -5.64 11.16 -3.47
N VAL A 66 -4.30 11.30 -3.53
CA VAL A 66 -3.38 10.18 -3.33
C VAL A 66 -3.41 9.68 -1.88
N VAL A 67 -3.37 10.59 -0.89
CA VAL A 67 -3.38 10.21 0.52
C VAL A 67 -4.74 9.64 0.95
N GLU A 68 -5.86 10.11 0.38
CA GLU A 68 -7.17 9.47 0.58
C GLU A 68 -7.19 8.06 -0.01
N GLY A 69 -6.64 7.84 -1.21
CA GLY A 69 -6.56 6.51 -1.80
C GLY A 69 -5.71 5.53 -0.99
N ILE A 70 -4.59 6.01 -0.45
CA ILE A 70 -3.73 5.24 0.45
C ILE A 70 -4.46 4.91 1.75
N MET A 71 -5.03 5.90 2.46
CA MET A 71 -5.75 5.63 3.71
C MET A 71 -6.99 4.75 3.47
N SER A 72 -7.68 4.91 2.34
CA SER A 72 -8.80 4.03 1.95
C SER A 72 -8.34 2.58 1.77
N ALA A 73 -7.14 2.32 1.23
CA ALA A 73 -6.58 0.98 1.14
C ALA A 73 -6.19 0.37 2.49
N ILE A 74 -5.70 1.21 3.42
CA ILE A 74 -5.37 0.80 4.81
C ILE A 74 -6.64 0.44 5.58
N HIS A 75 -7.68 1.28 5.46
CA HIS A 75 -8.97 1.14 6.14
C HIS A 75 -9.99 0.27 5.37
N ARG A 76 -9.62 -0.33 4.23
CA ARG A 76 -10.51 -1.12 3.34
C ARG A 76 -11.80 -0.39 2.93
N LYS A 77 -11.76 0.95 2.83
CA LYS A 77 -12.89 1.79 2.39
C LYS A 77 -13.10 1.63 0.88
N PRO A 78 -14.32 1.30 0.41
CA PRO A 78 -14.59 1.09 -1.02
C PRO A 78 -14.80 2.40 -1.81
N THR A 79 -14.86 3.55 -1.13
CA THR A 79 -15.20 4.86 -1.71
C THR A 79 -14.23 5.96 -1.24
N MET A 80 -13.96 6.91 -2.13
CA MET A 80 -13.10 8.08 -1.91
C MET A 80 -13.89 9.35 -2.22
N LYS A 81 -13.96 10.30 -1.29
CA LYS A 81 -14.68 11.57 -1.43
C LYS A 81 -14.10 12.42 -2.57
N THR A 82 -12.78 12.43 -2.75
CA THR A 82 -12.11 13.12 -3.87
C THR A 82 -12.42 12.51 -5.24
N ARG A 83 -12.82 11.23 -5.30
CA ARG A 83 -13.27 10.54 -6.54
C ARG A 83 -14.79 10.65 -6.76
N SER A 84 -15.57 10.87 -5.70
CA SER A 84 -17.02 11.08 -5.79
C SER A 84 -17.43 12.50 -6.21
N VAL A 85 -16.52 13.48 -6.13
CA VAL A 85 -16.73 14.82 -6.69
C VAL A 85 -16.17 14.94 -8.11
N VAL A 86 -16.81 15.76 -8.94
CA VAL A 86 -16.23 16.18 -10.21
C VAL A 86 -14.95 17.00 -9.93
N HIS A 87 -13.84 16.64 -10.57
CA HIS A 87 -12.60 17.40 -10.49
C HIS A 87 -12.00 17.63 -11.88
N GLU A 88 -11.60 18.88 -12.14
CA GLU A 88 -11.07 19.35 -13.43
C GLU A 88 -9.67 19.97 -13.30
N VAL A 89 -9.04 19.79 -12.14
CA VAL A 89 -7.68 20.25 -11.84
C VAL A 89 -6.70 19.72 -12.90
N LEU A 90 -5.92 20.61 -13.50
CA LEU A 90 -4.90 20.23 -14.47
C LEU A 90 -3.76 19.47 -13.77
N LEU A 91 -3.16 18.51 -14.49
CA LEU A 91 -2.15 17.61 -13.93
C LEU A 91 -0.89 18.38 -13.47
N PRO A 92 -0.24 17.95 -12.35
CA PRO A 92 1.00 18.55 -11.89
C PRO A 92 2.16 18.41 -12.88
N CYS A 93 3.14 19.32 -12.81
CA CYS A 93 4.39 19.21 -13.56
C CYS A 93 5.44 18.31 -12.86
N GLU A 94 6.54 18.08 -13.56
CA GLU A 94 7.73 17.39 -13.03
C GLU A 94 8.29 18.07 -11.78
N GLU A 95 8.96 17.28 -10.94
CA GLU A 95 9.47 17.75 -9.65
C GLU A 95 10.60 18.78 -9.80
N SER A 96 11.47 18.63 -10.80
CA SER A 96 12.46 19.64 -11.18
C SER A 96 11.79 20.96 -11.60
N THR A 97 10.77 20.90 -12.46
CA THR A 97 10.02 22.08 -12.93
C THR A 97 9.38 22.88 -11.78
N TYR A 98 8.96 22.20 -10.71
CA TYR A 98 8.47 22.84 -9.49
C TYR A 98 9.61 23.36 -8.59
N THR A 99 10.65 22.54 -8.37
CA THR A 99 11.80 22.87 -7.51
C THR A 99 12.61 24.05 -8.03
N ASP A 100 12.86 24.10 -9.34
CA ASP A 100 13.60 25.15 -10.03
C ASP A 100 12.75 26.43 -10.22
N GLY A 101 11.46 26.41 -9.86
CA GLY A 101 10.54 27.55 -9.99
C GLY A 101 10.13 27.88 -11.43
N VAL A 102 10.31 26.95 -12.38
CA VAL A 102 10.10 27.18 -13.83
C VAL A 102 8.74 26.67 -14.35
N CYS A 103 7.69 26.84 -13.53
CA CYS A 103 6.35 26.29 -13.75
C CYS A 103 5.54 26.85 -14.95
N TYR A 104 6.18 27.40 -15.97
CA TYR A 104 5.56 28.10 -17.11
C TYR A 104 4.96 27.20 -18.20
N SER A 105 5.23 25.90 -18.19
CA SER A 105 4.74 24.96 -19.21
C SER A 105 3.22 24.74 -19.15
N ALA A 106 2.58 24.59 -20.32
CA ALA A 106 1.16 24.24 -20.39
C ALA A 106 0.87 22.94 -19.62
N ARG A 107 -0.25 22.89 -18.89
CA ARG A 107 -0.61 21.75 -18.04
C ARG A 107 -1.62 20.84 -18.75
N SER A 108 -1.31 19.55 -18.82
CA SER A 108 -2.19 18.53 -19.40
C SER A 108 -3.44 18.32 -18.55
N THR A 109 -4.57 18.06 -19.21
CA THR A 109 -5.77 17.54 -18.56
C THR A 109 -5.62 16.05 -18.25
N LEU A 110 -6.44 15.53 -17.31
CA LEU A 110 -6.53 14.08 -17.08
C LEU A 110 -6.93 13.33 -18.36
N ALA A 111 -7.85 13.89 -19.17
CA ALA A 111 -8.29 13.29 -20.43
C ALA A 111 -7.11 13.06 -21.39
N GLN A 112 -6.28 14.07 -21.65
CA GLN A 112 -5.09 13.94 -22.51
C GLN A 112 -4.10 12.87 -22.01
N PHE A 113 -4.01 12.64 -20.70
CA PHE A 113 -3.19 11.58 -20.12
C PHE A 113 -3.85 10.19 -20.23
N THR A 114 -5.18 10.11 -20.19
CA THR A 114 -5.93 8.87 -20.49
C THR A 114 -5.87 8.53 -21.99
N ASP A 115 -5.92 9.52 -22.87
CA ASP A 115 -5.90 9.33 -24.33
C ASP A 115 -4.53 8.89 -24.86
N ARG A 116 -3.44 9.03 -24.07
CA ARG A 116 -2.07 8.62 -24.43
C ARG A 116 -1.96 7.17 -24.91
N HIS A 117 -2.85 6.30 -24.44
CA HIS A 117 -2.91 4.88 -24.81
C HIS A 117 -3.21 4.64 -26.30
N PHE A 118 -3.73 5.66 -26.99
CA PHE A 118 -4.13 5.63 -28.40
C PHE A 118 -3.45 6.71 -29.25
N ALA A 119 -2.41 7.37 -28.73
CA ALA A 119 -1.62 8.34 -29.47
C ALA A 119 -0.71 7.66 -30.51
N GLU A 120 -0.46 8.32 -31.65
CA GLU A 120 0.46 7.81 -32.69
C GLU A 120 1.93 7.94 -32.28
N GLU A 121 2.26 8.88 -31.39
CA GLU A 121 3.59 9.13 -30.84
C GLU A 121 3.63 8.84 -29.32
N GLU A 122 4.76 8.37 -28.80
CA GLU A 122 4.95 8.12 -27.37
C GLU A 122 5.10 9.44 -26.60
N VAL A 123 3.99 9.93 -26.04
CA VAL A 123 3.96 11.17 -25.24
C VAL A 123 4.36 10.87 -23.80
N SER A 124 5.52 11.39 -23.37
CA SER A 124 5.95 11.33 -21.97
C SER A 124 5.20 12.35 -21.11
N PHE A 125 4.83 11.95 -19.88
CA PHE A 125 4.12 12.79 -18.92
C PHE A 125 4.86 12.85 -17.58
N PRO A 126 4.59 13.87 -16.74
CA PRO A 126 5.21 13.97 -15.41
C PRO A 126 5.01 12.74 -14.53
N SER A 127 6.00 12.43 -13.68
CA SER A 127 5.97 11.28 -12.76
C SER A 127 4.73 11.26 -11.84
N PHE A 128 4.18 12.44 -11.52
CA PHE A 128 2.96 12.61 -10.75
C PHE A 128 1.74 11.95 -11.43
N CYS A 129 1.65 11.97 -12.77
CA CYS A 129 0.51 11.44 -13.52
C CYS A 129 0.35 9.93 -13.33
N TYR A 130 1.45 9.17 -13.40
CA TYR A 130 1.44 7.72 -13.18
C TYR A 130 1.10 7.35 -11.73
N ARG A 131 1.48 8.20 -10.75
CA ARG A 131 1.08 8.07 -9.33
C ARG A 131 -0.42 8.32 -9.12
N ILE A 132 -1.01 9.30 -9.82
CA ILE A 132 -2.46 9.53 -9.83
C ILE A 132 -3.19 8.31 -10.43
N GLU A 133 -2.70 7.78 -11.55
CA GLU A 133 -3.28 6.61 -12.22
C GLU A 133 -3.22 5.35 -11.35
N ALA A 134 -2.11 5.12 -10.66
CA ALA A 134 -1.96 4.02 -9.71
C ALA A 134 -3.00 4.08 -8.59
N VAL A 135 -3.35 5.29 -8.09
CA VAL A 135 -4.45 5.48 -7.14
C VAL A 135 -5.83 5.30 -7.78
N GLN A 136 -6.03 5.72 -9.02
CA GLN A 136 -7.27 5.44 -9.76
C GLN A 136 -7.51 3.94 -9.91
N ILE A 137 -6.48 3.16 -10.27
CA ILE A 137 -6.54 1.70 -10.38
C ILE A 137 -6.75 1.04 -9.00
N LEU A 138 -5.99 1.45 -7.97
CA LEU A 138 -6.19 1.00 -6.58
C LEU A 138 -7.63 1.24 -6.12
N SER A 139 -8.20 2.41 -6.37
CA SER A 139 -9.58 2.74 -5.97
C SER A 139 -10.64 1.92 -6.73
N ARG A 140 -10.30 1.32 -7.89
CA ARG A 140 -11.16 0.32 -8.57
C ARG A 140 -11.07 -1.05 -7.92
N VAL A 141 -9.89 -1.45 -7.42
CA VAL A 141 -9.75 -2.67 -6.60
C VAL A 141 -10.56 -2.54 -5.31
N LEU A 142 -10.48 -1.39 -4.63
CA LEU A 142 -11.20 -1.14 -3.38
C LEU A 142 -12.72 -1.17 -3.54
N SER A 143 -13.26 -0.60 -4.62
CA SER A 143 -14.72 -0.62 -4.87
C SER A 143 -15.29 -2.03 -5.07
N ILE A 144 -14.45 -3.02 -5.42
CA ILE A 144 -14.85 -4.43 -5.61
C ILE A 144 -14.35 -5.39 -4.52
N ALA A 145 -13.77 -4.88 -3.44
CA ALA A 145 -13.14 -5.70 -2.41
C ALA A 145 -14.16 -6.45 -1.53
N ASN A 146 -15.30 -5.81 -1.25
CA ASN A 146 -16.32 -6.30 -0.31
C ASN A 146 -17.62 -6.80 -1.00
N THR A 147 -17.57 -7.06 -2.31
CA THR A 147 -18.73 -7.40 -3.15
C THR A 147 -18.47 -8.64 -3.99
N GLU A 148 -19.53 -9.38 -4.35
CA GLU A 148 -19.47 -10.43 -5.39
C GLU A 148 -19.37 -9.78 -6.78
N ALA A 149 -18.18 -9.27 -7.09
CA ALA A 149 -17.88 -8.56 -8.34
C ALA A 149 -17.97 -9.47 -9.56
N HIS A 150 -18.41 -8.93 -10.70
CA HIS A 150 -18.54 -9.70 -11.93
C HIS A 150 -17.16 -10.16 -12.45
N PRO A 151 -17.01 -11.35 -13.04
CA PRO A 151 -15.73 -11.82 -13.56
C PRO A 151 -15.02 -10.83 -14.50
N ASP A 152 -15.78 -10.21 -15.41
CA ASP A 152 -15.25 -9.22 -16.35
C ASP A 152 -14.74 -7.94 -15.67
N GLU A 153 -15.29 -7.58 -14.50
CA GLU A 153 -14.85 -6.41 -13.73
C GLU A 153 -13.50 -6.68 -13.06
N VAL A 154 -13.34 -7.88 -12.48
CA VAL A 154 -12.06 -8.37 -11.95
C VAL A 154 -11.01 -8.37 -13.08
N GLN A 155 -11.35 -8.91 -14.25
CA GLN A 155 -10.44 -8.98 -15.40
C GLN A 155 -10.12 -7.59 -15.97
N ALA A 156 -11.08 -6.66 -16.02
CA ALA A 156 -10.85 -5.30 -16.48
C ALA A 156 -9.93 -4.50 -15.54
N ILE A 157 -9.86 -4.85 -14.25
CA ILE A 157 -8.93 -4.25 -13.28
C ILE A 157 -7.55 -4.93 -13.36
N ASP A 158 -7.49 -6.26 -13.47
CA ASP A 158 -6.27 -7.04 -13.73
C ASP A 158 -5.54 -6.54 -14.99
N ASN A 159 -6.28 -6.38 -16.09
CA ASN A 159 -5.78 -5.80 -17.34
C ASN A 159 -5.22 -4.39 -17.14
N SER A 160 -5.81 -3.58 -16.26
CA SER A 160 -5.36 -2.20 -15.99
C SER A 160 -4.07 -2.18 -15.16
N LEU A 161 -3.94 -3.08 -14.17
CA LEU A 161 -2.72 -3.26 -13.39
C LEU A 161 -1.55 -3.71 -14.25
N ALA A 162 -1.77 -4.65 -15.17
CA ALA A 162 -0.76 -5.09 -16.12
C ALA A 162 -0.39 -3.97 -17.11
N ALA A 163 -1.40 -3.36 -17.75
CA ALA A 163 -1.20 -2.31 -18.75
C ALA A 163 -0.39 -1.13 -18.22
N TRP A 164 -0.68 -0.65 -17.00
CA TRP A 164 0.03 0.48 -16.38
C TRP A 164 1.56 0.37 -16.51
N SER A 165 2.12 -0.82 -16.26
CA SER A 165 3.57 -1.06 -16.30
C SER A 165 4.18 -0.96 -17.70
N HIS A 166 3.39 -1.21 -18.76
CA HIS A 166 3.82 -1.06 -20.15
C HIS A 166 3.75 0.41 -20.62
N TYR A 167 2.81 1.18 -20.09
CA TYR A 167 2.60 2.60 -20.42
C TYR A 167 3.34 3.60 -19.51
N VAL A 168 4.24 3.12 -18.66
CA VAL A 168 5.36 3.92 -18.14
C VAL A 168 6.44 3.98 -19.24
N PRO A 169 6.83 5.18 -19.72
CA PRO A 169 7.75 5.32 -20.84
C PRO A 169 9.18 4.94 -20.44
N PRO A 170 10.05 4.52 -21.38
CA PRO A 170 11.37 3.95 -21.09
C PRO A 170 12.23 4.76 -20.11
N GLU A 171 12.27 6.08 -20.26
CA GLU A 171 13.04 7.02 -19.42
C GLU A 171 12.50 7.18 -17.99
N LYS A 172 11.36 6.56 -17.66
CA LYS A 172 10.75 6.51 -16.32
C LYS A 172 10.60 5.08 -15.77
N ARG A 173 11.13 4.06 -16.45
CA ARG A 173 11.12 2.67 -15.94
C ARG A 173 12.17 2.43 -14.86
N ASP A 174 13.31 3.11 -14.96
CA ASP A 174 14.33 3.13 -13.91
C ASP A 174 13.97 4.18 -12.84
N ILE A 175 13.50 3.70 -11.68
CA ILE A 175 13.15 4.53 -10.51
C ILE A 175 14.37 5.30 -9.96
N ILE A 176 15.59 4.81 -10.24
CA ILE A 176 16.84 5.51 -9.94
C ILE A 176 17.26 6.28 -11.19
N SER A 177 17.26 7.61 -11.09
CA SER A 177 17.72 8.51 -12.15
C SER A 177 19.23 8.40 -12.41
N ASN A 178 19.69 8.91 -13.57
CA ASN A 178 21.11 8.92 -13.97
C ASN A 178 22.06 9.63 -12.99
N SER A 179 21.55 10.45 -12.04
CA SER A 179 22.34 11.09 -10.97
C SER A 179 22.42 10.24 -9.69
N GLY A 180 21.75 9.09 -9.63
CA GLY A 180 21.65 8.21 -8.45
C GLY A 180 20.53 8.58 -7.48
N GLU A 181 19.74 9.62 -7.76
CA GLU A 181 18.57 9.99 -6.94
C GLU A 181 17.33 9.21 -7.35
N ILE A 182 16.47 8.90 -6.37
CA ILE A 182 15.20 8.18 -6.58
C ILE A 182 14.07 9.15 -6.93
N ASP A 183 13.30 8.81 -7.96
CA ASP A 183 11.99 9.41 -8.18
C ASP A 183 10.98 8.81 -7.19
N GLU A 184 10.78 9.50 -6.06
CA GLU A 184 9.86 9.07 -5.00
C GLU A 184 8.38 9.07 -5.47
N LEU A 185 8.02 9.74 -6.58
CA LEU A 185 6.67 9.70 -7.15
C LEU A 185 6.45 8.40 -7.93
N LEU A 186 7.41 8.01 -8.78
CA LEU A 186 7.40 6.71 -9.48
C LEU A 186 7.55 5.55 -8.49
N PHE A 187 8.44 5.65 -7.50
CA PHE A 187 8.54 4.68 -6.41
C PHE A 187 7.18 4.44 -5.74
N GLN A 188 6.46 5.52 -5.39
CA GLN A 188 5.12 5.42 -4.82
C GLN A 188 4.10 4.86 -5.81
N ALA A 189 4.20 5.17 -7.10
CA ALA A 189 3.30 4.63 -8.12
C ALA A 189 3.46 3.10 -8.29
N HIS A 190 4.70 2.60 -8.37
CA HIS A 190 5.00 1.16 -8.36
C HIS A 190 4.53 0.49 -7.06
N MET A 191 4.81 1.10 -5.90
CA MET A 191 4.32 0.66 -4.59
C MET A 191 2.79 0.49 -4.58
N LEU A 192 2.06 1.47 -5.10
CA LEU A 192 0.59 1.47 -5.19
C LEU A 192 0.06 0.39 -6.14
N ILE A 193 0.67 0.20 -7.31
CA ILE A 193 0.27 -0.84 -8.27
C ILE A 193 0.47 -2.24 -7.68
N HIS A 194 1.65 -2.54 -7.13
CA HIS A 194 1.89 -3.87 -6.54
C HIS A 194 1.00 -4.13 -5.30
N TRP A 195 0.66 -3.10 -4.52
CA TRP A 195 -0.33 -3.21 -3.44
C TRP A 195 -1.73 -3.50 -3.99
N ALA A 196 -2.16 -2.79 -5.03
CA ALA A 196 -3.45 -3.01 -5.69
C ALA A 196 -3.54 -4.44 -6.29
N THR A 197 -2.47 -4.96 -6.89
CA THR A 197 -2.37 -6.37 -7.32
C THR A 197 -2.57 -7.33 -6.15
N ILE A 198 -1.91 -7.12 -5.00
CA ILE A 198 -2.10 -7.98 -3.82
C ILE A 198 -3.56 -7.92 -3.33
N LEU A 199 -4.15 -6.73 -3.24
CA LEU A 199 -5.55 -6.56 -2.80
C LEU A 199 -6.56 -7.19 -3.78
N LEU A 200 -6.27 -7.22 -5.09
CA LEU A 200 -7.14 -7.85 -6.08
C LEU A 200 -7.07 -9.38 -6.01
N HIS A 201 -5.87 -9.97 -5.98
CA HIS A 201 -5.70 -11.41 -6.15
C HIS A 201 -5.64 -12.20 -4.83
N MET A 202 -5.11 -11.64 -3.74
CA MET A 202 -4.94 -12.40 -2.48
C MET A 202 -6.29 -12.94 -1.93
N PRO A 203 -7.40 -12.16 -1.89
CA PRO A 203 -8.73 -12.65 -1.46
C PRO A 203 -9.38 -13.70 -2.37
N ARG A 204 -8.88 -13.85 -3.61
CA ARG A 204 -9.33 -14.83 -4.63
C ARG A 204 -8.41 -16.06 -4.71
N SER A 205 -7.32 -16.06 -3.95
CA SER A 205 -6.27 -17.08 -3.98
C SER A 205 -6.42 -18.14 -2.90
N GLU A 206 -5.62 -19.21 -2.99
CA GLU A 206 -5.50 -20.23 -1.94
C GLU A 206 -4.64 -19.81 -0.74
N LEU A 207 -3.91 -18.67 -0.81
CA LEU A 207 -3.02 -18.16 0.25
C LEU A 207 -3.73 -17.98 1.61
N LEU A 208 -5.02 -17.65 1.60
CA LEU A 208 -5.83 -17.45 2.82
C LEU A 208 -6.21 -18.75 3.55
N SER A 209 -6.08 -19.92 2.91
CA SER A 209 -6.86 -21.12 3.31
C SER A 209 -6.15 -22.06 4.29
N ILE A 210 -4.87 -21.81 4.61
CA ILE A 210 -3.92 -22.92 4.81
C ILE A 210 -3.30 -23.00 6.22
N HIS A 211 -3.49 -22.01 7.10
CA HIS A 211 -2.98 -22.13 8.48
C HIS A 211 -3.80 -21.31 9.50
N PRO A 212 -4.15 -21.85 10.68
CA PRO A 212 -4.78 -21.05 11.75
C PRO A 212 -3.90 -19.86 12.17
N ALA A 213 -2.59 -20.06 12.24
CA ALA A 213 -1.63 -18.97 12.49
C ALA A 213 -1.39 -18.03 11.28
N THR A 214 -2.00 -18.27 10.11
CA THR A 214 -2.14 -17.27 9.02
C THR A 214 -3.53 -16.63 8.99
N ALA A 215 -4.58 -17.28 9.53
CA ALA A 215 -5.84 -16.60 9.84
C ALA A 215 -5.69 -15.53 10.94
N ASP A 216 -4.74 -15.74 11.88
CA ASP A 216 -4.21 -14.74 12.83
C ASP A 216 -3.45 -13.57 12.17
N ILE A 217 -3.22 -13.62 10.85
CA ILE A 217 -2.49 -12.57 10.13
C ILE A 217 -3.49 -11.55 9.56
N PHE A 218 -3.09 -10.29 9.67
CA PHE A 218 -3.74 -9.10 9.14
C PHE A 218 -4.38 -9.33 7.75
N CYS A 219 -5.57 -8.76 7.55
CA CYS A 219 -6.45 -8.88 6.38
C CYS A 219 -7.21 -10.22 6.20
N ALA A 220 -6.75 -11.36 6.75
CA ALA A 220 -7.37 -12.67 6.48
C ALA A 220 -8.79 -12.84 7.07
N LYS A 221 -9.08 -12.28 8.25
CA LYS A 221 -10.44 -12.26 8.80
C LYS A 221 -11.25 -11.12 8.16
N GLY A 222 -12.35 -11.50 7.51
CA GLY A 222 -13.23 -10.63 6.71
C GLY A 222 -13.39 -11.16 5.28
N ASP A 223 -12.29 -11.61 4.68
CA ASP A 223 -12.25 -12.14 3.32
C ASP A 223 -12.83 -13.58 3.30
N LYS A 224 -14.15 -13.69 3.15
CA LYS A 224 -14.75 -14.90 2.57
C LYS A 224 -14.04 -15.13 1.24
N GLN A 225 -13.57 -16.36 0.96
CA GLN A 225 -12.92 -16.69 -0.31
C GLN A 225 -13.79 -16.20 -1.48
N MET A 226 -13.31 -15.21 -2.20
CA MET A 226 -14.10 -14.58 -3.25
C MET A 226 -14.22 -15.57 -4.43
N PRO A 227 -15.33 -15.54 -5.20
CA PRO A 227 -15.45 -16.32 -6.41
C PRO A 227 -14.28 -16.00 -7.35
N SER A 228 -13.56 -17.04 -7.76
CA SER A 228 -12.34 -16.95 -8.57
C SER A 228 -12.71 -17.02 -10.05
N THR A 229 -12.16 -16.10 -10.84
CA THR A 229 -12.36 -16.04 -12.30
C THR A 229 -11.37 -16.96 -13.02
N ASP A 230 -10.11 -16.88 -12.59
CA ASP A 230 -9.02 -17.79 -12.94
C ASP A 230 -8.97 -18.98 -11.96
N THR A 231 -7.94 -19.81 -12.08
CA THR A 231 -7.56 -20.76 -11.02
C THR A 231 -7.05 -20.01 -9.78
N LYS A 232 -7.34 -20.53 -8.57
CA LYS A 232 -6.85 -19.96 -7.30
C LYS A 232 -5.33 -19.86 -7.23
N HIS A 233 -4.62 -20.77 -7.90
CA HIS A 233 -3.17 -20.76 -8.07
C HIS A 233 -2.68 -19.57 -8.92
N ALA A 234 -3.39 -19.17 -9.99
CA ALA A 234 -3.02 -18.00 -10.78
C ALA A 234 -3.13 -16.71 -9.94
N HIS A 235 -4.18 -16.57 -9.14
CA HIS A 235 -4.32 -15.50 -8.15
C HIS A 235 -3.20 -15.56 -7.08
N ALA A 236 -2.84 -16.76 -6.61
CA ALA A 236 -1.74 -16.94 -5.65
C ALA A 236 -0.38 -16.50 -6.22
N SER A 237 -0.08 -16.82 -7.49
CA SER A 237 1.14 -16.34 -8.17
C SER A 237 1.11 -14.82 -8.28
N LYS A 238 0.08 -14.21 -8.89
CA LYS A 238 -0.01 -12.75 -9.09
C LYS A 238 0.18 -11.97 -7.77
N ALA A 239 -0.44 -12.40 -6.68
CA ALA A 239 -0.24 -11.80 -5.36
C ALA A 239 1.20 -12.01 -4.83
N THR A 240 1.73 -13.25 -4.94
CA THR A 240 3.10 -13.58 -4.52
C THR A 240 4.13 -12.78 -5.29
N ASP A 241 3.99 -12.65 -6.60
CA ASP A 241 4.90 -11.92 -7.48
C ASP A 241 4.88 -10.41 -7.17
N ALA A 242 3.70 -9.80 -7.02
CA ALA A 242 3.61 -8.41 -6.57
C ALA A 242 4.26 -8.17 -5.19
N SER A 243 4.19 -9.14 -4.27
CA SER A 243 4.91 -9.05 -2.98
C SER A 243 6.43 -9.24 -3.09
N LYS A 244 6.92 -9.91 -4.15
CA LYS A 244 8.36 -9.92 -4.49
C LYS A 244 8.78 -8.52 -4.94
N GLU A 245 7.99 -7.85 -5.78
CA GLU A 245 8.34 -6.51 -6.28
C GLU A 245 8.28 -5.43 -5.19
N LEU A 246 7.31 -5.49 -4.26
CA LEU A 246 7.36 -4.66 -3.04
C LEU A 246 8.63 -4.93 -2.19
N SER A 247 9.14 -6.17 -2.20
CA SER A 247 10.42 -6.50 -1.55
C SER A 247 11.65 -6.02 -2.35
N ASN A 248 11.55 -5.91 -3.67
CA ASN A 248 12.60 -5.37 -4.53
C ASN A 248 12.68 -3.83 -4.37
N LEU A 249 11.55 -3.14 -4.30
CA LEU A 249 11.47 -1.72 -3.89
C LEU A 249 12.10 -1.51 -2.50
N ALA A 250 11.82 -2.41 -1.55
CA ALA A 250 12.41 -2.38 -0.21
C ALA A 250 13.93 -2.67 -0.17
N ALA A 251 14.51 -3.14 -1.27
CA ALA A 251 15.95 -3.39 -1.41
C ALA A 251 16.73 -2.20 -2.02
N LEU A 252 16.04 -1.17 -2.50
CA LEU A 252 16.66 0.05 -3.05
C LEU A 252 17.44 0.77 -1.93
N ARG A 253 18.72 1.03 -2.18
CA ARG A 253 19.67 1.51 -1.16
C ARG A 253 19.69 3.03 -1.01
N CYS A 254 18.53 3.63 -0.74
CA CYS A 254 18.42 5.04 -0.42
C CYS A 254 18.49 5.31 1.10
N PRO A 255 18.60 6.57 1.54
CA PRO A 255 18.32 6.94 2.92
C PRO A 255 16.85 6.64 3.22
N VAL A 256 16.61 5.69 4.12
CA VAL A 256 15.28 5.22 4.57
C VAL A 256 14.38 6.37 5.07
N GLN A 257 14.98 7.50 5.42
CA GLN A 257 14.33 8.76 5.81
C GLN A 257 13.60 9.49 4.67
N LYS A 258 13.92 9.22 3.39
CA LYS A 258 13.24 9.86 2.23
C LYS A 258 11.87 9.25 1.94
N HIS A 259 11.66 7.98 2.26
CA HIS A 259 10.42 7.27 1.94
C HIS A 259 9.22 7.73 2.78
N THR A 260 8.06 7.73 2.13
CA THR A 260 6.76 7.95 2.78
C THR A 260 6.49 6.93 3.90
N PRO A 261 5.94 7.34 5.07
CA PRO A 261 5.57 6.41 6.14
C PRO A 261 4.53 5.38 5.67
N PHE A 262 3.73 5.68 4.65
CA PHE A 262 2.77 4.72 4.09
C PHE A 262 3.41 3.46 3.49
N PHE A 263 4.71 3.50 3.13
CA PHE A 263 5.44 2.31 2.67
C PHE A 263 5.46 1.20 3.74
N ILE A 264 5.34 1.56 5.03
CA ILE A 264 5.20 0.61 6.14
C ILE A 264 3.97 -0.31 5.93
N CYS A 265 2.86 0.22 5.42
CA CYS A 265 1.65 -0.57 5.17
C CYS A 265 1.83 -1.57 4.02
N THR A 266 2.54 -1.19 2.95
CA THR A 266 2.89 -2.13 1.89
C THR A 266 3.92 -3.18 2.31
N LEU A 267 4.84 -2.84 3.22
CA LEU A 267 5.75 -3.80 3.84
C LEU A 267 5.00 -4.83 4.72
N VAL A 268 3.90 -4.43 5.37
CA VAL A 268 2.99 -5.36 6.06
C VAL A 268 2.36 -6.31 5.05
N ILE A 269 1.60 -5.82 4.06
CA ILE A 269 0.84 -6.70 3.15
C ILE A 269 1.77 -7.61 2.32
N ALA A 270 2.96 -7.15 1.94
CA ALA A 270 3.98 -7.98 1.32
C ALA A 270 4.45 -9.10 2.27
N SER A 271 4.67 -8.79 3.56
CA SER A 271 5.03 -9.80 4.57
C SER A 271 3.92 -10.82 4.81
N VAL A 272 2.65 -10.41 4.78
CA VAL A 272 1.48 -11.32 4.86
C VAL A 272 1.56 -12.36 3.75
N VAL A 273 1.69 -11.91 2.50
CA VAL A 273 1.74 -12.78 1.31
C VAL A 273 2.98 -13.68 1.33
N GLN A 274 4.17 -13.15 1.64
CA GLN A 274 5.40 -13.93 1.69
C GLN A 274 5.35 -15.02 2.79
N LEU A 275 4.68 -14.77 3.92
CA LEU A 275 4.49 -15.76 4.99
C LEU A 275 3.40 -16.79 4.66
N ALA A 276 2.35 -16.42 3.93
CA ALA A 276 1.38 -17.39 3.40
C ALA A 276 2.02 -18.29 2.31
N ALA A 277 2.85 -17.72 1.44
CA ALA A 277 3.62 -18.48 0.45
C ALA A 277 4.61 -19.47 1.10
N CYS A 278 5.20 -19.14 2.26
CA CYS A 278 6.00 -20.08 3.06
C CYS A 278 5.24 -21.33 3.51
N THR A 279 3.91 -21.28 3.71
CA THR A 279 3.11 -22.45 4.10
C THR A 279 2.64 -23.29 2.91
N LEU A 280 2.84 -22.80 1.68
CA LEU A 280 2.41 -23.42 0.43
C LEU A 280 3.55 -24.02 -0.39
N HIS A 281 4.70 -23.35 -0.43
CA HIS A 281 5.79 -23.71 -1.33
C HIS A 281 6.80 -24.68 -0.72
N ASN A 282 7.24 -25.63 -1.55
CA ASN A 282 8.35 -26.55 -1.25
C ASN A 282 9.58 -25.82 -0.68
N CYS A 283 10.34 -26.47 0.21
CA CYS A 283 11.47 -25.88 0.93
C CYS A 283 12.57 -25.23 0.05
N ARG A 284 12.62 -25.55 -1.26
CA ARG A 284 13.49 -24.84 -2.24
C ARG A 284 13.08 -23.38 -2.49
N CYS A 285 11.86 -22.96 -2.18
CA CYS A 285 11.43 -21.56 -2.28
C CYS A 285 11.44 -20.84 -0.93
N MET A 286 11.34 -21.57 0.19
CA MET A 286 11.31 -21.00 1.55
C MET A 286 12.45 -20.02 1.84
N TYR A 287 13.68 -20.29 1.39
CA TYR A 287 14.82 -19.39 1.67
C TYR A 287 14.58 -18.01 1.04
N GLN A 288 14.08 -17.96 -0.20
CA GLN A 288 13.79 -16.72 -0.92
C GLN A 288 12.67 -15.90 -0.28
N HIS A 289 11.72 -16.55 0.40
CA HIS A 289 10.66 -15.89 1.17
C HIS A 289 11.20 -15.41 2.53
N ARG A 290 11.99 -16.24 3.21
CA ARG A 290 12.66 -15.90 4.48
C ARG A 290 13.61 -14.72 4.33
N ASP A 291 14.35 -14.63 3.23
CA ASP A 291 15.29 -13.53 2.98
C ASP A 291 14.55 -12.21 2.75
N ARG A 292 13.42 -12.23 2.03
CA ARG A 292 12.52 -11.07 1.88
C ARG A 292 11.92 -10.64 3.22
N ILE A 293 11.43 -11.56 4.03
CA ILE A 293 10.97 -11.25 5.40
C ILE A 293 12.10 -10.69 6.27
N THR A 294 13.33 -11.16 6.10
CA THR A 294 14.51 -10.65 6.82
C THR A 294 14.85 -9.22 6.39
N LEU A 295 14.77 -8.91 5.09
CA LEU A 295 14.89 -7.55 4.55
C LEU A 295 13.83 -6.62 5.13
N VAL A 296 12.55 -7.01 5.09
CA VAL A 296 11.43 -6.19 5.62
C VAL A 296 11.60 -5.95 7.13
N VAL A 297 11.99 -6.97 7.90
CA VAL A 297 12.30 -6.86 9.33
C VAL A 297 13.49 -5.93 9.60
N GLY A 298 14.49 -5.88 8.69
CA GLY A 298 15.59 -4.93 8.73
C GLY A 298 15.14 -3.49 8.46
N LEU A 299 14.37 -3.29 7.39
CA LEU A 299 13.88 -1.98 6.97
C LEU A 299 12.92 -1.35 8.01
N LEU A 300 12.00 -2.14 8.55
CA LEU A 300 11.10 -1.71 9.64
C LEU A 300 11.86 -1.34 10.92
N LYS A 301 13.00 -2.00 11.20
CA LYS A 301 13.89 -1.58 12.31
C LYS A 301 14.52 -0.21 12.05
N SER A 302 14.91 0.08 10.80
CA SER A 302 15.45 1.40 10.43
C SER A 302 14.37 2.48 10.49
N LEU A 303 13.19 2.24 9.89
CA LEU A 303 12.03 3.14 9.91
C LEU A 303 11.55 3.44 11.33
N GLY A 304 11.58 2.44 12.23
CA GLY A 304 11.20 2.57 13.64
C GLY A 304 12.01 3.58 14.47
N SER A 305 13.11 4.11 13.93
CA SER A 305 13.86 5.23 14.52
C SER A 305 13.14 6.58 14.37
N ASN A 306 12.26 6.72 13.37
CA ASN A 306 11.57 7.97 13.02
C ASN A 306 10.04 7.82 13.13
N TRP A 307 9.50 6.65 12.76
CA TRP A 307 8.06 6.40 12.66
C TRP A 307 7.65 5.32 13.68
N ALA A 308 6.92 5.72 14.72
CA ALA A 308 6.54 4.81 15.81
C ALA A 308 5.62 3.66 15.32
N CYS A 309 4.82 3.89 14.26
CA CYS A 309 4.04 2.82 13.64
C CYS A 309 4.90 1.67 13.07
N ALA A 310 6.12 1.94 12.56
CA ALA A 310 7.05 0.90 12.11
C ALA A 310 7.56 0.04 13.28
N GLY A 311 7.79 0.63 14.45
CA GLY A 311 8.18 -0.10 15.67
C GLY A 311 7.08 -1.08 16.12
N SER A 312 5.83 -0.61 16.15
CA SER A 312 4.64 -1.42 16.46
C SER A 312 4.43 -2.56 15.46
N VAL A 313 4.61 -2.29 14.17
CA VAL A 313 4.52 -3.28 13.08
C VAL A 313 5.64 -4.32 13.15
N LEU A 314 6.88 -3.90 13.44
CA LEU A 314 8.07 -4.77 13.54
C LEU A 314 7.88 -5.88 14.57
N VAL A 315 7.29 -5.57 15.73
CA VAL A 315 7.02 -6.55 16.80
C VAL A 315 5.99 -7.58 16.34
N LYS A 316 4.92 -7.15 15.66
CA LYS A 316 3.87 -8.03 15.13
C LYS A 316 4.44 -8.97 14.06
N ILE A 317 5.14 -8.44 13.04
CA ILE A 317 5.73 -9.24 11.96
C ILE A 317 6.77 -10.23 12.48
N LYS A 318 7.66 -9.84 13.40
CA LYS A 318 8.61 -10.77 14.03
C LYS A 318 7.91 -11.93 14.75
N ARG A 319 6.85 -11.65 15.52
CA ARG A 319 6.07 -12.66 16.24
C ARG A 319 5.43 -13.66 15.29
N ILE A 320 4.82 -13.17 14.20
CA ILE A 320 4.15 -13.98 13.18
C ILE A 320 5.17 -14.82 12.39
N ALA A 321 6.21 -14.19 11.85
CA ALA A 321 7.27 -14.89 11.10
C ALA A 321 7.93 -15.98 11.94
N ALA A 322 8.12 -15.74 13.24
CA ALA A 322 8.65 -16.73 14.17
C ALA A 322 7.62 -17.78 14.65
N LYS A 323 6.30 -17.64 14.37
CA LYS A 323 5.36 -18.77 14.41
C LYS A 323 5.55 -19.61 13.14
N VAL A 324 5.38 -19.00 11.96
CA VAL A 324 5.36 -19.67 10.65
C VAL A 324 6.67 -20.42 10.37
N LEU A 325 7.81 -19.73 10.44
CA LEU A 325 9.14 -20.29 10.08
C LEU A 325 9.70 -21.30 11.11
N ARG A 326 8.96 -21.60 12.19
CA ARG A 326 9.28 -22.66 13.17
C ARG A 326 8.21 -23.74 13.24
N SER A 327 7.18 -23.68 12.39
CA SER A 327 6.22 -24.78 12.23
C SER A 327 6.92 -26.00 11.61
N GLU A 328 6.53 -27.21 12.01
CA GLU A 328 7.23 -28.44 11.60
C GLU A 328 7.11 -28.68 10.09
N HIS A 329 6.03 -28.22 9.45
CA HIS A 329 5.89 -28.19 7.98
C HIS A 329 6.99 -27.40 7.26
N CYS A 330 7.53 -26.34 7.88
CA CYS A 330 8.70 -25.61 7.36
C CYS A 330 10.04 -26.33 7.61
N THR A 331 10.06 -27.40 8.40
CA THR A 331 11.29 -27.97 8.97
C THR A 331 11.57 -29.40 8.48
N MET A 332 10.53 -30.21 8.26
CA MET A 332 10.66 -31.66 8.02
C MET A 332 11.50 -32.04 6.78
N THR A 333 11.41 -31.30 5.67
CA THR A 333 12.08 -31.68 4.40
C THR A 333 13.56 -31.31 4.33
N VAL A 334 14.12 -30.64 5.35
CA VAL A 334 15.57 -30.37 5.43
C VAL A 334 16.35 -31.61 5.89
N ALA A 335 15.70 -32.52 6.62
CA ALA A 335 16.30 -33.77 7.08
C ALA A 335 16.29 -34.89 6.02
N SER A 336 15.52 -34.75 4.93
CA SER A 336 15.17 -35.84 4.02
C SER A 336 15.68 -35.65 2.58
N THR A 337 16.74 -34.88 2.34
CA THR A 337 17.49 -34.96 1.07
C THR A 337 18.53 -36.09 1.08
N GLN A 338 18.05 -37.30 1.35
CA GLN A 338 18.65 -38.52 0.83
C GLN A 338 17.57 -39.17 -0.05
N CYS A 339 17.94 -39.48 -1.30
CA CYS A 339 17.01 -40.04 -2.28
C CYS A 339 16.57 -41.44 -1.82
N ASP A 340 15.26 -41.71 -1.84
CA ASP A 340 14.71 -42.78 -2.67
C ASP A 340 13.17 -42.75 -2.79
N SER A 341 12.70 -43.45 -3.83
CA SER A 341 11.34 -43.74 -4.30
C SER A 341 10.09 -43.27 -3.54
N CYS A 342 9.13 -42.80 -4.34
CA CYS A 342 7.72 -42.50 -4.01
C CYS A 342 6.99 -43.54 -3.15
N THR A 343 6.07 -43.08 -2.29
CA THR A 343 4.74 -43.70 -2.13
C THR A 343 3.73 -42.70 -1.57
N ASP A 344 2.45 -42.86 -1.94
CA ASP A 344 1.31 -42.07 -1.47
C ASP A 344 0.60 -42.77 -0.29
N SER A 345 0.12 -41.98 0.68
CA SER A 345 -0.99 -42.29 1.59
C SER A 345 -1.30 -41.09 2.48
N GLY A 346 -2.38 -40.37 2.20
CA GLY A 346 -2.91 -39.34 3.10
C GLY A 346 -3.83 -39.92 4.18
N ILE A 347 -3.86 -39.28 5.36
CA ILE A 347 -4.96 -39.32 6.34
C ILE A 347 -5.01 -37.94 7.01
N GLY A 348 -6.21 -37.37 7.12
CA GLY A 348 -6.44 -36.11 7.84
C GLY A 348 -6.98 -36.36 9.24
N THR A 349 -6.47 -35.63 10.23
CA THR A 349 -7.00 -35.60 11.60
C THR A 349 -7.35 -34.17 12.00
N SER A 350 -8.64 -33.88 12.11
CA SER A 350 -9.14 -32.62 12.67
C SER A 350 -8.93 -32.58 14.18
N ILE A 351 -8.28 -31.53 14.66
CA ILE A 351 -8.16 -31.20 16.09
C ILE A 351 -8.96 -29.92 16.33
N GLY A 352 -9.68 -29.87 17.45
CA GLY A 352 -10.78 -28.93 17.68
C GLY A 352 -10.38 -27.46 17.78
N THR A 353 -11.30 -26.59 17.39
CA THR A 353 -11.23 -25.14 17.59
C THR A 353 -11.67 -24.79 19.02
N GLU A 354 -10.74 -24.32 19.85
CA GLU A 354 -11.10 -23.49 21.01
C GLU A 354 -11.30 -22.05 20.52
N ASP A 355 -12.55 -21.59 20.51
CA ASP A 355 -12.91 -20.27 20.00
C ASP A 355 -12.47 -19.15 20.95
N VAL A 356 -11.52 -18.33 20.51
CA VAL A 356 -11.13 -17.07 21.16
C VAL A 356 -11.52 -15.90 20.25
N PRO A 357 -12.56 -15.12 20.59
CA PRO A 357 -13.18 -14.17 19.67
C PRO A 357 -12.40 -12.84 19.58
N TRP A 358 -11.31 -12.82 18.79
CA TRP A 358 -10.51 -11.60 18.61
C TRP A 358 -11.08 -10.56 17.62
N MET A 359 -12.32 -10.67 17.12
CA MET A 359 -12.84 -9.73 16.10
C MET A 359 -13.01 -8.28 16.58
N GLU A 360 -13.00 -8.04 17.89
CA GLU A 360 -13.05 -6.69 18.47
C GLU A 360 -11.87 -5.80 18.02
N PHE A 361 -10.74 -6.39 17.58
CA PHE A 361 -9.50 -5.63 17.29
C PHE A 361 -9.48 -4.80 15.98
N PHE A 362 -10.59 -4.71 15.24
CA PHE A 362 -10.74 -3.81 14.09
C PHE A 362 -12.01 -2.96 14.08
N ASP A 363 -13.02 -3.31 14.89
CA ASP A 363 -14.24 -2.51 15.07
C ASP A 363 -14.17 -1.57 16.30
N ASP A 364 -13.19 -1.75 17.20
CA ASP A 364 -12.98 -0.87 18.36
C ASP A 364 -12.19 0.41 17.99
N PRO A 365 -12.78 1.62 18.10
CA PRO A 365 -12.12 2.88 17.77
C PRO A 365 -10.94 3.25 18.69
N THR A 366 -10.81 2.62 19.87
CA THR A 366 -9.72 2.90 20.82
C THR A 366 -8.37 2.34 20.38
N ILE A 367 -8.32 1.45 19.38
CA ILE A 367 -7.09 0.80 18.89
C ILE A 367 -6.19 1.74 18.07
N MET A 368 -6.66 2.96 17.80
CA MET A 368 -5.84 4.08 17.32
C MET A 368 -5.62 5.17 18.37
N SER A 369 -5.97 4.94 19.64
CA SER A 369 -5.57 5.78 20.77
C SER A 369 -4.34 5.15 21.46
N PHE A 370 -3.27 5.93 21.65
CA PHE A 370 -2.07 5.50 22.39
C PHE A 370 -2.10 5.87 23.89
N GLU A 371 -3.29 6.07 24.47
CA GLU A 371 -3.41 6.64 25.82
C GLU A 371 -2.78 5.76 26.93
N GLN A 372 -2.58 4.46 26.70
CA GLN A 372 -1.88 3.56 27.64
C GLN A 372 -0.36 3.78 27.80
N PHE A 373 0.24 4.79 27.13
CA PHE A 373 1.62 5.21 27.40
C PHE A 373 1.77 6.67 27.86
N ALA A 374 0.69 7.28 28.37
CA ALA A 374 0.76 8.55 29.08
C ALA A 374 1.25 8.37 30.54
N SER A 375 2.40 8.99 30.85
CA SER A 375 2.89 9.31 32.21
C SER A 375 3.04 8.15 33.23
N GLY A 376 4.28 7.74 33.49
CA GLY A 376 4.61 7.04 34.73
C GLY A 376 4.43 7.95 35.94
N THR A 377 3.56 7.57 36.88
CA THR A 377 3.21 8.36 38.06
C THR A 377 4.43 8.63 38.96
N LEU A 378 4.85 9.89 39.08
CA LEU A 378 5.78 10.31 40.13
C LEU A 378 5.07 10.26 41.48
N LEU A 379 5.41 9.25 42.28
CA LEU A 379 5.00 9.12 43.67
C LEU A 379 5.65 10.22 44.54
N PHE A 380 4.99 11.36 44.64
CA PHE A 380 5.15 12.23 45.81
C PHE A 380 4.33 11.64 46.97
N GLY A 381 5.02 11.08 47.96
CA GLY A 381 4.40 10.62 49.19
C GLY A 381 4.14 11.78 50.14
N GLU A 382 2.91 11.89 50.63
CA GLU A 382 2.61 12.68 51.84
C GLU A 382 3.16 11.93 53.07
N GLY A 383 3.76 12.67 54.00
CA GLY A 383 4.51 12.06 55.12
C GLY A 383 4.91 13.06 56.20
N THR A 384 3.89 13.63 56.87
CA THR A 384 3.93 14.49 58.08
C THR A 384 4.81 15.74 58.05
#